data_AF-A0A3P7PJ51-F1
#
_entry.id   AF-A0A3P7PJ51-F1
#
_cell.length_a   1.000
_cell.length_b   1.000
_cell.length_c   1.000
_cell.angle_alpha   90.00
_cell.angle_beta   90.00
_cell.angle_gamma   90.00
#
_symmetry.space_group_name_H-M   'P 1'
#
loop_
_entity.id
_entity.type
_entity.pdbx_description
1 polymer ?
#
loop_
_entity_poly.entity_id
_entity_poly.type
_entity_poly.pdbx_seq_one_letter_code
_entity_poly.pdbx_strand_id
1 'polypeptide(L)'
;MAATKKQKYERIYEKKLATTPEALCRGYAVEFEKYLQYARDMAFEAPPDYLYLRRLFRKLFKSFDFAWDSVYDWTLMKQKPASNSQQL
;
A
#
# COMPACT_ATOMS: atom_id res chain seq x y z
N MET A 1 -16.84 9.42 -21.16
CA MET A 1 -17.68 8.52 -20.34
C MET A 1 -17.53 7.11 -20.91
N ALA A 2 -17.22 6.08 -20.12
CA ALA A 2 -17.16 4.69 -20.60
C ALA A 2 -18.59 4.12 -20.63
N ALA A 3 -19.07 3.73 -21.81
CA ALA A 3 -20.49 3.48 -22.06
C ALA A 3 -20.98 2.11 -21.57
N THR A 4 -20.08 1.23 -21.09
CA THR A 4 -20.45 -0.09 -20.55
C THR A 4 -19.46 -0.55 -19.46
N LYS A 5 -19.89 -1.46 -18.56
CA LYS A 5 -19.03 -2.07 -17.52
C LYS A 5 -17.77 -2.71 -18.13
N LYS A 6 -17.89 -3.35 -19.30
CA LYS A 6 -16.77 -3.98 -20.03
C LYS A 6 -15.68 -2.95 -20.39
N GLN A 7 -16.05 -1.84 -21.01
CA GLN A 7 -15.11 -0.77 -21.37
C GLN A 7 -14.39 -0.16 -20.15
N LYS A 8 -15.07 -0.10 -18.99
CA LYS A 8 -14.42 0.34 -17.74
C LYS A 8 -13.30 -0.62 -17.32
N TYR A 9 -13.57 -1.93 -17.32
CA TYR A 9 -12.57 -2.93 -16.93
C TYR A 9 -11.41 -3.01 -17.92
N GLU A 10 -11.67 -2.90 -19.22
CA GLU A 10 -10.63 -2.85 -20.26
C GLU A 10 -9.69 -1.66 -20.04
N ARG A 11 -10.22 -0.45 -19.81
CA ARG A 11 -9.39 0.73 -19.53
C ARG A 11 -8.55 0.59 -18.26
N ILE A 12 -9.10 -0.04 -17.22
CA ILE A 12 -8.36 -0.31 -15.98
C ILE A 12 -7.23 -1.32 -16.24
N TYR A 13 -7.52 -2.38 -17.00
CA TYR A 13 -6.55 -3.39 -17.37
C TYR A 13 -5.40 -2.79 -18.18
N GLU A 14 -5.70 -2.04 -19.25
CA GLU A 14 -4.70 -1.34 -20.07
C GLU A 14 -3.82 -0.43 -19.22
N LYS A 15 -4.44 0.34 -18.31
CA LYS A 15 -3.68 1.25 -17.44
C LYS A 15 -2.78 0.50 -16.46
N LYS A 16 -3.23 -0.62 -15.91
CA LYS A 16 -2.42 -1.48 -15.03
C LYS A 16 -1.24 -2.12 -15.78
N LEU A 17 -1.43 -2.54 -17.02
CA LEU A 17 -0.34 -3.08 -17.85
C LEU A 17 0.70 -2.03 -18.22
N ALA A 18 0.25 -0.84 -18.61
CA ALA A 18 1.13 0.24 -19.06
C ALA A 18 1.91 0.93 -17.93
N THR A 19 1.45 0.78 -16.68
CA THR A 19 2.10 1.41 -15.52
C THR A 19 3.03 0.39 -14.85
N THR A 20 4.33 0.65 -14.86
CA THR A 20 5.30 -0.25 -14.22
C THR A 20 5.30 -0.05 -12.69
N PRO A 21 5.71 -1.07 -11.90
CA PRO A 21 5.84 -0.92 -10.45
C PRO A 21 6.74 0.27 -10.03
N GLU A 22 7.83 0.52 -10.75
CA GLU A 22 8.74 1.64 -10.49
C GLU A 22 8.02 2.99 -10.69
N ALA A 23 7.24 3.12 -11.76
CA ALA A 23 6.48 4.33 -12.05
C ALA A 23 5.35 4.55 -11.02
N LEU A 24 4.68 3.47 -10.60
CA LEU A 24 3.60 3.53 -9.61
C LEU A 24 4.11 3.88 -8.20
N CYS A 25 5.26 3.32 -7.81
CA CYS A 25 5.84 3.49 -6.47
C CYS A 25 6.81 4.67 -6.36
N ARG A 26 6.94 5.50 -7.40
CA ARG A 26 7.82 6.67 -7.39
C ARG A 26 7.52 7.60 -6.20
N GLY A 27 8.56 7.93 -5.43
CA GLY A 27 8.45 8.78 -4.25
C GLY A 27 8.13 8.03 -2.94
N TYR A 28 7.93 6.72 -3.00
CA TYR A 28 7.78 5.84 -1.84
C TYR A 28 9.04 4.97 -1.66
N ALA A 29 9.08 4.23 -0.55
CA ALA A 29 10.18 3.30 -0.28
C ALA A 29 10.25 2.17 -1.32
N VAL A 30 11.48 1.78 -1.69
CA VAL A 30 11.75 0.78 -2.75
C VAL A 30 11.16 -0.61 -2.45
N GLU A 31 10.88 -0.89 -1.19
CA GLU A 31 10.21 -2.10 -0.72
C GLU A 31 8.82 -2.28 -1.35
N PHE A 32 8.07 -1.19 -1.61
CA PHE A 32 6.77 -1.28 -2.28
C PHE A 32 6.90 -1.75 -3.73
N GLU A 33 7.90 -1.21 -4.44
CA GLU A 33 8.22 -1.61 -5.82
C GLU A 33 8.65 -3.08 -5.86
N LYS A 34 9.58 -3.49 -4.99
CA LYS A 34 10.05 -4.88 -4.88
C LYS A 34 8.92 -5.86 -4.59
N TYR A 35 7.97 -5.48 -3.73
CA TYR A 35 6.81 -6.30 -3.44
C TYR A 35 5.92 -6.51 -4.67
N LEU A 36 5.61 -5.43 -5.40
CA LEU A 36 4.77 -5.48 -6.60
C LEU A 36 5.45 -6.24 -7.73
N GLN A 37 6.75 -6.04 -7.92
CA GLN A 37 7.55 -6.77 -8.91
C GLN A 37 7.55 -8.28 -8.60
N TYR A 38 7.79 -8.64 -7.34
CA TYR A 38 7.71 -10.04 -6.89
C TYR A 38 6.35 -10.68 -7.16
N ALA A 39 5.26 -9.97 -6.86
CA ALA A 39 3.91 -10.47 -7.11
C ALA A 39 3.59 -10.60 -8.61
N ARG A 40 4.18 -9.75 -9.47
CA ARG A 40 3.97 -9.76 -10.92
C ARG A 40 4.75 -10.89 -11.62
N ASP A 41 5.95 -11.20 -11.13
CA ASP A 41 6.84 -12.18 -11.75
C ASP A 41 6.59 -13.62 -11.28
N MET A 42 5.69 -13.80 -10.31
CA MET A 42 5.37 -15.11 -9.76
C MET A 42 4.69 -16.00 -10.81
N ALA A 43 5.20 -17.22 -10.96
CA ALA A 43 4.57 -18.22 -11.79
C ALA A 43 3.21 -18.65 -11.21
N PHE A 44 2.28 -19.07 -12.08
CA PHE A 44 0.90 -19.38 -11.71
C PHE A 44 0.78 -20.42 -10.58
N GLU A 45 1.66 -21.43 -10.56
CA GLU A 45 1.64 -22.51 -9.56
C GLU A 45 2.63 -22.29 -8.41
N ALA A 46 3.44 -21.23 -8.46
CA ALA A 46 4.47 -21.01 -7.45
C ALA A 46 3.85 -20.51 -6.14
N PRO A 47 4.23 -21.08 -4.97
CA PRO A 47 3.78 -20.57 -3.69
C PRO A 47 4.51 -19.26 -3.35
N PRO A 48 3.80 -18.22 -2.86
CA PRO A 48 4.44 -17.00 -2.37
C PRO A 48 5.35 -17.24 -1.16
N ASP A 49 6.55 -16.64 -1.17
CA ASP A 49 7.42 -16.55 0.01
C ASP A 49 6.92 -15.42 0.93
N TYR A 50 5.91 -15.74 1.74
CA TYR A 50 5.35 -14.81 2.70
C TYR A 50 6.37 -14.35 3.76
N LEU A 51 7.40 -15.15 4.06
CA LEU A 51 8.42 -14.77 5.03
C LEU A 51 9.31 -13.66 4.48
N TYR A 52 9.72 -13.77 3.21
CA TYR A 52 10.44 -12.72 2.49
C TYR A 52 9.63 -11.42 2.45
N LEU A 53 8.37 -11.49 2.01
CA LEU A 53 7.51 -10.31 1.87
C LEU A 53 7.28 -9.60 3.20
N ARG A 54 7.04 -10.37 4.28
CA ARG A 54 6.92 -9.79 5.63
C ARG A 54 8.22 -9.20 6.13
N ARG A 55 9.36 -9.80 5.80
CA ARG A 55 10.69 -9.30 6.20
C ARG A 55 11.00 -7.97 5.52
N LEU A 56 10.59 -7.79 4.28
CA LEU A 56 10.76 -6.55 3.50
C LEU A 56 10.17 -5.35 4.27
N PHE A 57 8.88 -5.42 4.61
CA PHE A 57 8.21 -4.34 5.34
C PHE A 57 8.67 -4.22 6.79
N ARG A 58 9.03 -5.31 7.47
CA ARG A 58 9.60 -5.23 8.83
C ARG A 58 10.94 -4.51 8.87
N LYS A 59 11.78 -4.70 7.86
CA LYS A 59 13.06 -3.97 7.74
C LYS A 59 12.80 -2.49 7.52
N LEU A 60 11.88 -2.15 6.61
CA LEU A 60 11.49 -0.77 6.36
C LEU A 60 10.90 -0.09 7.61
N PHE A 61 10.02 -0.79 8.32
CA PHE A 61 9.42 -0.30 9.56
C PHE A 61 10.49 0.07 10.60
N LYS A 62 11.51 -0.79 10.74
CA LYS A 62 12.66 -0.53 11.62
C LYS A 62 13.53 0.63 11.13
N SER A 63 13.73 0.82 9.82
CA SER A 63 14.54 1.94 9.32
C SER A 63 13.90 3.31 9.52
N PHE A 64 12.59 3.36 9.78
CA PHE A 64 11.88 4.57 10.18
C PHE A 64 11.76 4.74 11.71
N ASP A 65 12.43 3.88 12.50
CA ASP A 65 12.35 3.86 13.97
C ASP A 65 10.93 3.79 14.52
N PHE A 66 10.03 3.13 13.81
CA PHE A 66 8.66 2.93 14.28
C PHE A 66 8.58 1.89 15.39
N ALA A 67 7.67 2.13 16.35
CA ALA A 67 7.40 1.24 17.46
C ALA A 67 6.23 0.30 17.14
N TRP A 68 6.32 -0.96 17.58
CA TRP A 68 5.23 -1.94 17.45
C TRP A 68 4.21 -1.78 18.59
N ASP A 69 3.65 -0.59 18.72
CA ASP A 69 2.76 -0.18 19.82
C ASP A 69 1.26 -0.35 19.49
N SER A 70 0.93 -0.82 18.28
CA SER A 70 -0.43 -0.91 17.75
C SER A 70 -1.17 0.44 17.70
N VAL A 71 -0.43 1.55 17.66
CA VAL A 71 -0.96 2.89 17.43
C VAL A 71 -1.02 3.13 15.93
N TYR A 72 -2.24 3.25 15.41
CA TYR A 72 -2.51 3.55 14.00
C TYR A 72 -3.16 4.93 13.87
N ASP A 73 -3.19 5.49 12.67
CA ASP A 73 -3.79 6.81 12.40
C ASP A 73 -5.21 6.94 12.99
N TRP A 74 -6.06 5.92 12.84
CA TRP A 74 -7.41 5.93 13.38
C TRP A 74 -7.49 5.84 14.91
N THR A 75 -6.45 5.35 15.58
CA THR A 75 -6.39 5.29 17.05
C THR A 75 -6.12 6.68 17.64
N LEU A 76 -5.30 7.48 16.95
CA LEU A 76 -5.01 8.88 17.32
C LEU A 76 -6.21 9.80 17.03
N MET A 77 -6.95 9.53 15.95
CA MET A 77 -8.16 10.29 15.61
C MET A 77 -9.26 10.18 16.69
N LYS A 78 -9.35 9.05 17.39
CA LYS A 78 -10.29 8.85 18.51
C LYS A 78 -9.85 9.52 19.81
N GLN A 79 -8.56 9.88 19.92
CA GLN A 79 -7.97 10.49 21.10
C GLN A 79 -7.92 12.01 21.05
N LYS A 80 -8.42 12.67 19.98
CA LYS A 80 -8.72 14.10 20.05
C LYS A 80 -9.96 14.28 20.93
N PRO A 81 -9.86 14.70 22.21
CA PRO A 81 -11.02 15.30 22.85
C PRO A 81 -11.43 16.48 21.98
N ALA A 82 -12.73 16.69 21.82
CA ALA A 82 -13.26 17.90 21.22
C ALA A 82 -12.70 19.10 21.99
N SER A 83 -11.67 19.75 21.45
CA SER A 83 -11.22 21.04 21.92
C SER A 83 -12.26 22.08 21.47
N ASN A 84 -12.90 22.70 22.47
CA ASN A 84 -13.91 23.78 22.47
C ASN A 84 -15.38 23.33 22.29
N SER A 85 -16.34 23.73 23.15
CA SER A 85 -16.52 25.09 23.70
C SER A 85 -17.37 25.09 24.99
N GLN A 86 -16.82 25.53 26.13
CA GLN A 86 -17.59 26.10 27.24
C GLN A 86 -16.79 27.27 27.84
N GLN A 87 -17.07 28.46 27.32
CA GLN A 87 -16.89 29.72 28.04
C GLN A 87 -18.16 30.55 27.80
N LEU A 88 -19.07 30.47 28.76
CA LEU A 88 -19.96 31.53 29.23
C LEU A 88 -20.17 31.27 30.73
#